data_AF-A0AA42XXQ2-F1
#
_entry.id   AF-A0AA42XXQ2-F1
#
_cell.length_a   1.000
_cell.length_b   1.000
_cell.length_c   1.000
_cell.angle_alpha   90.00
_cell.angle_beta   90.00
_cell.angle_gamma   90.00
#
_symmetry.space_group_name_H-M   'P 1'
#
loop_
_entity.id
_entity.type
_entity.pdbx_description
1 polymer ?
#
loop_
_entity_poly.entity_id
_entity_poly.type
_entity_poly.pdbx_seq_one_letter_code
_entity_poly.pdbx_strand_id
1 'polypeptide(L)'
;MLERTILLPPAVIILAMVAIACGSESSSEPSPDALATALKPQQPPEYYVEQANKYFDTLDMSADPNSVPNYSTLVARWELPPWLLLTGYGRDNMIATTEFALQIDPSTVPTRDCRAFPVQPFARCYVSFEYAAGSCPIYEEFVFNDQGEMTFIEAWSDQPGLLPISDPNDPWAEGPDVHRLSTKIPGLGNATGLIDLNSEAMQRAASEDPEVADFVTRARDFWPSWFQAAEDAGPDYFARGCGWSQ
;
A
#
# COMPACT_ATOMS: atom_id res chain seq x y z
N MET A 1 -25.85 44.68 -83.41
CA MET A 1 -27.19 44.27 -82.89
C MET A 1 -26.97 43.53 -81.59
N LEU A 2 -27.58 44.03 -80.51
CA LEU A 2 -27.72 43.50 -79.14
C LEU A 2 -26.42 43.19 -78.38
N GLU A 3 -25.97 44.05 -77.46
CA GLU A 3 -26.38 44.11 -76.03
C GLU A 3 -26.36 42.76 -75.31
N ARG A 4 -25.45 42.62 -74.33
CA ARG A 4 -25.79 42.14 -72.97
C ARG A 4 -24.63 42.26 -72.01
N THR A 5 -24.78 43.24 -71.12
CA THR A 5 -24.16 43.31 -69.79
C THR A 5 -24.57 42.08 -68.97
N ILE A 6 -23.60 41.37 -68.38
CA ILE A 6 -23.85 40.30 -67.41
C ILE A 6 -23.28 40.76 -66.07
N LEU A 7 -24.19 41.04 -65.14
CA LEU A 7 -23.95 41.20 -63.71
C LEU A 7 -23.72 39.83 -63.07
N LEU A 8 -22.60 39.66 -62.37
CA LEU A 8 -22.34 38.50 -61.50
C LEU A 8 -23.04 38.69 -60.14
N PRO A 9 -23.62 37.64 -59.54
CA PRO A 9 -24.26 37.71 -58.22
C PRO A 9 -23.24 37.65 -57.07
N PRO A 10 -23.62 38.04 -55.84
CA PRO A 10 -22.71 38.10 -54.69
C PRO A 10 -22.38 36.70 -54.16
N ALA A 11 -21.12 36.53 -53.75
CA ALA A 11 -20.62 35.34 -53.08
C ALA A 11 -21.24 35.23 -51.68
N VAL A 12 -21.95 34.11 -51.43
CA VAL A 12 -22.40 33.70 -50.10
C VAL A 12 -21.20 33.04 -49.40
N ILE A 13 -20.58 33.75 -48.48
CA ILE A 13 -19.57 33.18 -47.57
C ILE A 13 -20.33 32.48 -46.43
N ILE A 14 -20.40 31.16 -46.47
CA ILE A 14 -20.86 30.33 -45.34
C ILE A 14 -19.65 30.16 -44.41
N LEU A 15 -19.64 30.91 -43.31
CA LEU A 15 -18.68 30.75 -42.23
C LEU A 15 -19.13 29.55 -41.37
N ALA A 16 -18.52 28.38 -41.58
CA ALA A 16 -18.72 27.22 -40.72
C ALA A 16 -17.98 27.45 -39.40
N MET A 17 -18.71 27.77 -38.34
CA MET A 17 -18.16 27.77 -36.97
C MET A 17 -18.03 26.31 -36.52
N VAL A 18 -16.80 25.79 -36.55
CA VAL A 18 -16.45 24.55 -35.86
C VAL A 18 -16.27 24.90 -34.38
N ALA A 19 -17.29 24.61 -33.57
CA ALA A 19 -17.18 24.65 -32.13
C ALA A 19 -16.30 23.47 -31.69
N ILE A 20 -15.01 23.73 -31.46
CA ILE A 20 -14.13 22.84 -30.72
C ILE A 20 -14.59 22.92 -29.26
N ALA A 21 -15.44 21.97 -28.85
CA ALA A 21 -15.70 21.74 -27.45
C ALA A 21 -14.41 21.18 -26.85
N CYS A 22 -13.60 22.04 -26.23
CA CYS A 22 -12.60 21.61 -25.28
C CYS A 22 -13.36 20.96 -24.11
N GLY A 23 -13.43 19.64 -24.11
CA GLY A 23 -13.74 18.89 -22.90
C GLY A 23 -12.62 19.17 -21.92
N SER A 24 -12.86 20.09 -20.98
CA SER A 24 -12.06 20.15 -19.76
C SER A 24 -12.24 18.81 -19.07
N GLU A 25 -11.22 17.95 -19.12
CA GLU A 25 -11.10 16.86 -18.17
C GLU A 25 -11.14 17.51 -16.78
N SER A 26 -12.27 17.32 -16.12
CA SER A 26 -12.42 17.60 -14.71
C SER A 26 -11.35 16.78 -14.00
N SER A 27 -10.24 17.44 -13.64
CA SER A 27 -9.37 16.95 -12.59
C SER A 27 -10.20 16.98 -11.31
N SER A 28 -10.98 15.92 -11.09
CA SER A 28 -11.67 15.72 -9.82
C SER A 28 -10.59 15.73 -8.75
N GLU A 29 -10.68 16.65 -7.80
CA GLU A 29 -9.78 16.63 -6.66
C GLU A 29 -9.79 15.24 -6.02
N PRO A 30 -8.62 14.75 -5.56
CA PRO A 30 -8.52 13.39 -5.02
C PRO A 30 -9.52 13.23 -3.87
N SER A 31 -10.39 12.22 -3.93
CA SER A 31 -11.39 12.02 -2.89
C SER A 31 -10.69 11.59 -1.60
N PRO A 32 -10.87 12.31 -0.47
CA PRO A 32 -10.22 11.95 0.80
C PRO A 32 -10.72 10.62 1.38
N ASP A 33 -11.87 10.13 0.91
CA ASP A 33 -12.43 8.82 1.27
C ASP A 33 -12.08 7.69 0.29
N ALA A 34 -11.28 7.96 -0.76
CA ALA A 34 -10.89 6.94 -1.71
C ALA A 34 -10.06 5.84 -1.02
N LEU A 35 -10.47 4.59 -1.22
CA LEU A 35 -9.79 3.39 -0.74
C LEU A 35 -8.79 2.89 -1.78
N ALA A 36 -7.75 2.17 -1.36
CA ALA A 36 -6.65 1.73 -2.23
C ALA A 36 -7.13 1.19 -3.60
N THR A 37 -8.18 0.36 -3.61
CA THR A 37 -8.77 -0.25 -4.80
C THR A 37 -9.29 0.73 -5.88
N ALA A 38 -9.39 2.02 -5.57
CA ALA A 38 -9.72 3.06 -6.54
C ALA A 38 -8.57 3.37 -7.52
N LEU A 39 -7.32 3.08 -7.13
CA LEU A 39 -6.15 3.35 -7.94
C LEU A 39 -5.87 2.25 -8.96
N LYS A 40 -5.20 2.65 -10.04
CA LYS A 40 -4.60 1.75 -11.03
C LYS A 40 -3.08 1.96 -11.04
N PRO A 41 -2.30 0.93 -11.42
CA PRO A 41 -0.85 1.07 -11.53
C PRO A 41 -0.46 2.25 -12.43
N GLN A 42 0.36 3.17 -11.91
CA GLN A 42 0.95 4.28 -12.67
C GLN A 42 2.41 4.00 -13.06
N GLN A 43 3.03 3.01 -12.42
CA GLN A 43 4.40 2.57 -12.67
C GLN A 43 4.37 1.20 -13.37
N PRO A 44 5.46 0.81 -14.06
CA PRO A 44 5.55 -0.54 -14.62
C PRO A 44 5.60 -1.62 -13.51
N PRO A 45 5.14 -2.85 -13.75
CA PRO A 45 5.15 -3.94 -12.77
C PRO A 45 6.49 -4.14 -12.06
N GLU A 46 7.60 -4.01 -12.80
CA GLU A 46 8.97 -4.17 -12.30
C GLU A 46 9.30 -3.15 -11.20
N TYR A 47 8.74 -1.94 -11.27
CA TYR A 47 8.94 -0.91 -10.25
C TYR A 47 8.39 -1.36 -8.89
N TYR A 48 7.16 -1.89 -8.86
CA TYR A 48 6.54 -2.31 -7.60
C TYR A 48 7.28 -3.49 -6.97
N VAL A 49 7.76 -4.43 -7.79
CA VAL A 49 8.62 -5.53 -7.34
C VAL A 49 9.96 -4.99 -6.82
N GLU A 50 10.57 -4.01 -7.49
CA GLU A 50 11.81 -3.38 -7.04
C GLU A 50 11.62 -2.70 -5.67
N GLN A 51 10.55 -1.92 -5.48
CA GLN A 51 10.28 -1.26 -4.20
C GLN A 51 10.03 -2.27 -3.08
N ALA A 52 9.31 -3.36 -3.34
CA ALA A 52 9.12 -4.43 -2.36
C ALA A 52 10.45 -5.12 -1.98
N ASN A 53 11.34 -5.35 -2.96
CA ASN A 53 12.66 -5.89 -2.67
C ASN A 53 13.53 -4.92 -1.84
N LYS A 54 13.47 -3.62 -2.13
CA LYS A 54 14.16 -2.60 -1.32
C LYS A 54 13.66 -2.56 0.10
N TYR A 55 12.36 -2.77 0.33
CA TYR A 55 11.84 -2.92 1.69
C TYR A 55 12.55 -4.06 2.43
N PHE A 56 12.67 -5.25 1.81
CA PHE A 56 13.38 -6.36 2.44
C PHE A 56 14.89 -6.15 2.57
N ASP A 57 15.52 -5.35 1.71
CA ASP A 57 16.92 -4.93 1.91
C ASP A 57 17.10 -4.17 3.22
N THR A 58 16.11 -3.36 3.63
CA THR A 58 16.18 -2.68 4.94
C THR A 58 16.09 -3.62 6.14
N LEU A 59 15.69 -4.88 5.92
CA LEU A 59 15.57 -5.92 6.93
C LEU A 59 16.60 -7.05 6.71
N ASP A 60 17.61 -6.84 5.87
CA ASP A 60 18.63 -7.82 5.56
C ASP A 60 20.02 -7.29 5.92
N MET A 61 20.65 -7.89 6.93
CA MET A 61 21.99 -7.50 7.39
C MET A 61 23.08 -7.61 6.31
N SER A 62 22.83 -8.33 5.22
CA SER A 62 23.76 -8.51 4.12
C SER A 62 23.54 -7.55 2.93
N ALA A 63 22.44 -6.78 2.94
CA ALA A 63 22.09 -5.88 1.85
C ALA A 63 22.81 -4.51 1.95
N ASP A 64 22.72 -3.71 0.87
CA ASP A 64 23.21 -2.33 0.88
C ASP A 64 22.31 -1.48 1.78
N PRO A 65 22.84 -0.83 2.84
CA PRO A 65 22.04 0.01 3.74
C PRO A 65 21.41 1.24 3.05
N ASN A 66 21.85 1.60 1.84
CA ASN A 66 21.24 2.66 1.05
C ASN A 66 20.10 2.17 0.15
N SER A 67 19.86 0.86 0.08
CA SER A 67 18.74 0.25 -0.64
C SER A 67 17.47 0.41 0.18
N VAL A 68 16.88 1.61 0.13
CA VAL A 68 15.66 1.96 0.86
C VAL A 68 14.49 2.16 -0.11
N PRO A 69 13.28 1.68 0.22
CA PRO A 69 12.12 1.88 -0.63
C PRO A 69 11.65 3.34 -0.55
N ASN A 70 10.89 3.75 -1.56
CA ASN A 70 10.26 5.05 -1.63
C ASN A 70 9.00 5.07 -0.75
N TYR A 71 9.15 5.27 0.56
CA TYR A 71 8.01 5.37 1.49
C TYR A 71 7.23 6.69 1.32
N SER A 72 5.92 6.70 1.54
CA SER A 72 5.17 7.95 1.76
C SER A 72 5.47 8.54 3.14
N THR A 73 5.19 9.82 3.36
CA THR A 73 5.46 10.48 4.66
C THR A 73 4.72 9.80 5.83
N LEU A 74 3.49 9.35 5.61
CA LEU A 74 2.62 8.71 6.61
C LEU A 74 2.45 7.21 6.34
N VAL A 75 3.48 6.54 5.82
CA VAL A 75 3.45 5.08 5.60
C VAL A 75 3.11 4.34 6.90
N ALA A 76 2.31 3.28 6.80
CA ALA A 76 2.00 2.39 7.92
C ALA A 76 2.41 0.95 7.62
N ARG A 77 2.84 0.20 8.66
CA ARG A 77 3.06 -1.25 8.62
C ARG A 77 2.15 -1.93 9.62
N TRP A 78 1.31 -2.83 9.12
CA TRP A 78 0.29 -3.57 9.84
C TRP A 78 0.55 -5.07 9.77
N GLU A 79 0.87 -5.69 10.89
CA GLU A 79 1.26 -7.08 10.97
C GLU A 79 0.19 -7.86 11.74
N LEU A 80 -0.51 -8.76 11.06
CA LEU A 80 -1.60 -9.53 11.66
C LEU A 80 -1.10 -10.40 12.83
N PRO A 81 -1.95 -10.72 13.82
CA PRO A 81 -1.54 -11.57 14.93
C PRO A 81 -0.93 -12.89 14.43
N PRO A 82 0.11 -13.42 15.11
CA PRO A 82 0.54 -13.08 16.46
C PRO A 82 1.46 -11.86 16.56
N TRP A 83 1.76 -11.19 15.45
CA TRP A 83 2.53 -9.96 15.44
C TRP A 83 1.77 -8.79 16.10
N LEU A 84 2.37 -7.60 16.08
CA LEU A 84 1.98 -6.52 16.97
C LEU A 84 0.98 -5.52 16.36
N LEU A 85 0.35 -5.86 15.23
CA LEU A 85 -0.50 -4.97 14.45
C LEU A 85 0.30 -3.77 13.94
N LEU A 86 0.18 -2.58 14.53
CA LEU A 86 0.88 -1.39 14.02
C LEU A 86 2.35 -1.37 14.50
N THR A 87 3.28 -1.79 13.64
CA THR A 87 4.73 -1.83 13.93
C THR A 87 5.53 -0.75 13.23
N GLY A 88 4.88 0.10 12.44
CA GLY A 88 5.46 1.31 11.89
C GLY A 88 4.38 2.30 11.50
N TYR A 89 4.59 3.58 11.82
CA TYR A 89 3.74 4.68 11.36
C TYR A 89 4.55 5.95 11.18
N GLY A 90 4.53 6.48 9.96
CA GLY A 90 5.39 7.58 9.52
C GLY A 90 6.76 7.10 9.01
N ARG A 91 7.26 7.75 7.96
CA ARG A 91 8.52 7.37 7.27
C ARG A 91 9.71 7.26 8.23
N ASP A 92 9.96 8.29 9.03
CA ASP A 92 11.14 8.34 9.90
C ASP A 92 11.08 7.25 10.98
N ASN A 93 9.90 7.01 11.54
CA ASN A 93 9.68 5.96 12.52
C ASN A 93 9.80 4.57 11.90
N MET A 94 9.32 4.36 10.66
CA MET A 94 9.49 3.11 9.91
C MET A 94 10.95 2.74 9.75
N ILE A 95 11.79 3.72 9.36
CA ILE A 95 13.23 3.53 9.18
C ILE A 95 13.88 3.24 10.54
N ALA A 96 13.65 4.09 11.55
CA ALA A 96 14.29 3.96 12.85
C ALA A 96 13.93 2.66 13.59
N THR A 97 12.66 2.24 13.53
CA THR A 97 12.21 0.97 14.15
C THR A 97 12.81 -0.24 13.45
N THR A 98 12.93 -0.20 12.13
CA THR A 98 13.55 -1.27 11.33
C THR A 98 15.05 -1.40 11.62
N GLU A 99 15.78 -0.28 11.64
CA GLU A 99 17.20 -0.27 12.02
C GLU A 99 17.42 -0.80 13.45
N PHE A 100 16.55 -0.42 14.38
CA PHE A 100 16.60 -0.89 15.76
C PHE A 100 16.29 -2.39 15.88
N ALA A 101 15.29 -2.88 15.15
CA ALA A 101 14.95 -4.30 15.11
C ALA A 101 16.13 -5.15 14.63
N LEU A 102 16.81 -4.74 13.54
CA LEU A 102 17.99 -5.43 13.04
C LEU A 102 19.17 -5.46 14.01
N GLN A 103 19.32 -4.45 14.86
CA GLN A 103 20.38 -4.45 15.89
C GLN A 103 20.09 -5.42 17.03
N ILE A 104 18.82 -5.66 17.34
CA ILE A 104 18.40 -6.55 18.43
C ILE A 104 18.30 -7.99 17.96
N ASP A 105 17.66 -8.23 16.82
CA ASP A 105 17.47 -9.55 16.24
C ASP A 105 17.89 -9.54 14.76
N PRO A 106 19.22 -9.66 14.50
CA PRO A 106 19.76 -9.72 13.16
C PRO A 106 19.10 -10.78 12.28
N SER A 107 18.76 -10.40 11.05
CA SER A 107 18.27 -11.33 10.03
C SER A 107 18.92 -11.12 8.66
N THR A 108 18.78 -12.14 7.82
CA THR A 108 18.96 -12.05 6.36
C THR A 108 17.67 -12.50 5.68
N VAL A 109 17.43 -12.10 4.44
CA VAL A 109 16.18 -12.45 3.72
C VAL A 109 16.53 -13.14 2.40
N PRO A 110 17.07 -14.39 2.44
CA PRO A 110 17.59 -15.06 1.25
C PRO A 110 16.51 -15.56 0.29
N THR A 111 15.28 -15.77 0.76
CA THR A 111 14.15 -16.17 -0.09
C THR A 111 13.23 -14.98 -0.27
N ARG A 112 13.05 -14.56 -1.53
CA ARG A 112 12.12 -13.49 -1.93
C ARG A 112 11.43 -13.87 -3.23
N ASP A 113 10.14 -14.20 -3.18
CA ASP A 113 9.26 -14.28 -4.35
C ASP A 113 8.33 -13.08 -4.29
N CYS A 114 8.67 -12.01 -5.02
CA CYS A 114 7.88 -10.79 -5.10
C CYS A 114 7.23 -10.65 -6.47
N ARG A 115 5.93 -10.35 -6.49
CA ARG A 115 5.12 -10.24 -7.71
C ARG A 115 4.36 -8.93 -7.74
N ALA A 116 4.19 -8.40 -8.94
CA ALA A 116 3.32 -7.25 -9.17
C ALA A 116 1.92 -7.69 -9.60
N PHE A 117 0.92 -6.88 -9.22
CA PHE A 117 -0.48 -7.16 -9.47
C PHE A 117 -1.18 -5.98 -10.16
N PRO A 118 -2.19 -6.23 -11.01
CA PRO A 118 -2.89 -5.17 -11.75
C PRO A 118 -3.89 -4.39 -10.88
N VAL A 119 -4.13 -4.84 -9.64
CA VAL A 119 -5.01 -4.22 -8.64
C VAL A 119 -4.27 -4.13 -7.31
N GLN A 120 -4.66 -3.20 -6.45
CA GLN A 120 -4.03 -3.06 -5.15
C GLN A 120 -4.24 -4.31 -4.26
N PRO A 121 -3.28 -4.63 -3.38
CA PRO A 121 -1.92 -4.05 -3.34
C PRO A 121 -1.08 -4.42 -4.58
N PHE A 122 -0.34 -3.45 -5.14
CA PHE A 122 0.36 -3.63 -6.42
C PHE A 122 1.61 -4.51 -6.34
N ALA A 123 2.12 -4.79 -5.14
CA ALA A 123 3.11 -5.84 -4.94
C ALA A 123 2.73 -6.72 -3.75
N ARG A 124 3.01 -8.02 -3.88
CA ARG A 124 2.95 -8.98 -2.77
C ARG A 124 4.19 -9.86 -2.84
N CYS A 125 4.69 -10.25 -1.69
CA CYS A 125 5.85 -11.10 -1.58
C CYS A 125 5.60 -12.25 -0.62
N TYR A 126 6.10 -13.42 -0.99
CA TYR A 126 6.41 -14.49 -0.04
C TYR A 126 7.91 -14.43 0.23
N VAL A 127 8.29 -14.35 1.50
CA VAL A 127 9.69 -14.26 1.92
C VAL A 127 9.98 -15.22 3.06
N SER A 128 11.25 -15.58 3.23
CA SER A 128 11.75 -16.24 4.44
C SER A 128 12.87 -15.39 5.02
N PHE A 129 12.65 -14.90 6.23
CA PHE A 129 13.71 -14.33 7.04
C PHE A 129 14.49 -15.45 7.70
N GLU A 130 15.80 -15.34 7.75
CA GLU A 130 16.66 -16.22 8.52
C GLU A 130 17.19 -15.48 9.73
N TYR A 131 16.70 -15.90 10.90
CA TYR A 131 17.17 -15.45 12.22
C TYR A 131 18.08 -16.51 12.83
N ALA A 132 18.75 -16.17 13.94
CA ALA A 132 19.55 -17.14 14.69
C ALA A 132 18.71 -18.34 15.20
N ALA A 133 17.43 -18.12 15.47
CA ALA A 133 16.51 -19.18 15.92
C ALA A 133 15.98 -20.05 14.78
N GLY A 134 16.00 -19.57 13.53
CA GLY A 134 15.59 -20.33 12.35
C GLY A 134 14.94 -19.48 11.26
N SER A 135 14.44 -20.19 10.24
CA SER A 135 13.65 -19.62 9.14
C SER A 135 12.28 -19.15 9.62
N CYS A 136 11.84 -17.99 9.15
CA CYS A 136 10.55 -17.38 9.45
C CYS A 136 9.87 -16.99 8.13
N PRO A 137 9.04 -17.90 7.57
CA PRO A 137 8.30 -17.62 6.34
C PRO A 137 7.08 -16.74 6.62
N ILE A 138 6.96 -15.66 5.85
CA ILE A 138 5.84 -14.72 5.94
C ILE A 138 5.41 -14.25 4.54
N TYR A 139 4.23 -13.65 4.48
CA TYR A 139 3.78 -12.87 3.34
C TYR A 139 3.72 -11.40 3.71
N GLU A 140 4.05 -10.52 2.77
CA GLU A 140 3.80 -9.09 2.87
C GLU A 140 3.19 -8.53 1.58
N GLU A 141 2.32 -7.55 1.71
CA GLU A 141 1.75 -6.81 0.59
C GLU A 141 1.91 -5.30 0.74
N PHE A 142 2.05 -4.61 -0.40
CA PHE A 142 2.49 -3.22 -0.46
C PHE A 142 1.53 -2.39 -1.30
N VAL A 143 0.88 -1.40 -0.66
CA VAL A 143 0.04 -0.40 -1.31
C VAL A 143 0.89 0.78 -1.75
N PHE A 144 0.59 1.31 -2.93
CA PHE A 144 1.27 2.49 -3.48
C PHE A 144 0.31 3.60 -3.90
N ASN A 145 0.75 4.85 -3.85
CA ASN A 145 0.03 5.97 -4.47
C ASN A 145 0.40 6.17 -5.95
N ASP A 146 -0.16 7.20 -6.60
CA ASP A 146 0.10 7.50 -8.02
C ASP A 146 1.55 7.96 -8.28
N GLN A 147 2.26 8.44 -7.25
CA GLN A 147 3.68 8.81 -7.34
C GLN A 147 4.61 7.58 -7.21
N GLY A 148 4.07 6.39 -6.94
CA GLY A 148 4.85 5.19 -6.68
C GLY A 148 5.44 5.13 -5.26
N GLU A 149 4.98 5.97 -4.34
CA GLU A 149 5.38 5.84 -2.93
C GLU A 149 4.61 4.69 -2.26
N MET A 150 5.30 3.91 -1.45
CA MET A 150 4.72 2.87 -0.60
C MET A 150 3.99 3.52 0.58
N THR A 151 2.69 3.31 0.69
CA THR A 151 1.80 4.00 1.65
C THR A 151 1.29 3.09 2.75
N PHE A 152 1.17 1.80 2.50
CA PHE A 152 0.71 0.82 3.48
C PHE A 152 1.37 -0.53 3.22
N ILE A 153 1.77 -1.19 4.29
CA ILE A 153 2.41 -2.50 4.29
C ILE A 153 1.58 -3.40 5.19
N GLU A 154 1.15 -4.54 4.69
CA GLU A 154 0.39 -5.51 5.48
C GLU A 154 1.08 -6.87 5.44
N ALA A 155 1.30 -7.48 6.61
CA ALA A 155 2.09 -8.70 6.75
C ALA A 155 1.37 -9.77 7.57
N TRP A 156 1.62 -11.05 7.24
CA TRP A 156 1.09 -12.18 8.00
C TRP A 156 2.01 -13.41 7.92
N SER A 157 1.94 -14.24 8.97
CA SER A 157 2.70 -15.49 9.06
C SER A 157 2.26 -16.53 8.05
N ASP A 158 3.21 -17.27 7.46
CA ASP A 158 2.92 -18.50 6.71
C ASP A 158 2.75 -19.69 7.67
N GLN A 159 1.79 -19.60 8.58
CA GLN A 159 1.51 -20.63 9.58
C GLN A 159 0.03 -21.05 9.53
N PRO A 160 -0.28 -22.33 9.78
CA PRO A 160 -1.66 -22.81 9.80
C PRO A 160 -2.53 -22.01 10.78
N GLY A 161 -3.65 -21.48 10.29
CA GLY A 161 -4.59 -20.68 11.08
C GLY A 161 -4.22 -19.20 11.26
N LEU A 162 -3.09 -18.75 10.70
CA LEU A 162 -2.64 -17.35 10.72
C LEU A 162 -2.71 -16.65 9.36
N LEU A 163 -3.07 -17.38 8.30
CA LEU A 163 -3.29 -16.81 6.97
C LEU A 163 -4.63 -16.05 6.91
N PRO A 164 -4.70 -14.88 6.26
CA PRO A 164 -5.96 -14.17 6.00
C PRO A 164 -6.78 -14.80 4.86
N ILE A 165 -6.36 -15.96 4.37
CA ILE A 165 -6.87 -16.64 3.17
C ILE A 165 -7.46 -17.99 3.61
N SER A 166 -8.70 -18.26 3.20
CA SER A 166 -9.34 -19.56 3.46
C SER A 166 -9.15 -20.58 2.33
N ASP A 167 -8.86 -20.13 1.11
CA ASP A 167 -8.61 -21.01 -0.05
C ASP A 167 -7.12 -21.39 -0.13
N PRO A 168 -6.76 -22.68 0.06
CA PRO A 168 -5.37 -23.12 -0.03
C PRO A 168 -4.79 -23.04 -1.45
N ASN A 169 -5.61 -22.79 -2.48
CA ASN A 169 -5.14 -22.62 -3.86
C ASN A 169 -4.87 -21.16 -4.22
N ASP A 170 -5.07 -20.23 -3.28
CA ASP A 170 -4.82 -18.80 -3.47
C ASP A 170 -3.66 -18.33 -2.58
N PRO A 171 -2.41 -18.73 -2.85
CA PRO A 171 -1.26 -18.33 -2.03
C PRO A 171 -0.96 -16.82 -2.11
N TRP A 172 -1.55 -16.10 -3.06
CA TRP A 172 -1.36 -14.67 -3.25
C TRP A 172 -2.51 -13.81 -2.74
N ALA A 173 -3.48 -14.45 -2.09
CA ALA A 173 -4.60 -13.78 -1.47
C ALA A 173 -5.42 -12.93 -2.46
N GLU A 174 -5.52 -13.31 -3.73
CA GLU A 174 -6.23 -12.54 -4.75
C GLU A 174 -7.76 -12.64 -4.64
N GLY A 175 -8.26 -13.55 -3.81
CA GLY A 175 -9.69 -13.78 -3.57
C GLY A 175 -10.41 -12.55 -2.98
N PRO A 176 -11.71 -12.39 -3.30
CA PRO A 176 -12.50 -11.25 -2.82
C PRO A 176 -12.81 -11.31 -1.31
N ASP A 177 -12.70 -12.49 -0.70
CA ASP A 177 -12.99 -12.72 0.72
C ASP A 177 -11.75 -12.59 1.61
N VAL A 178 -10.60 -12.22 1.04
CA VAL A 178 -9.38 -12.01 1.82
C VAL A 178 -9.55 -10.78 2.70
N HIS A 179 -9.32 -10.98 3.98
CA HIS A 179 -9.39 -9.94 4.98
C HIS A 179 -8.14 -9.06 4.95
N ARG A 180 -8.31 -7.75 4.68
CA ARG A 180 -7.23 -6.77 4.58
C ARG A 180 -7.62 -5.42 5.17
N LEU A 181 -6.75 -4.86 6.00
CA LEU A 181 -6.91 -3.49 6.44
C LEU A 181 -6.55 -2.50 5.32
N SER A 182 -5.58 -2.85 4.48
CA SER A 182 -5.07 -2.02 3.37
C SER A 182 -6.17 -1.57 2.37
N THR A 183 -7.26 -2.32 2.26
CA THR A 183 -8.41 -1.98 1.41
C THR A 183 -9.50 -1.16 2.11
N LYS A 184 -9.38 -0.91 3.41
CA LYS A 184 -10.38 -0.21 4.24
C LYS A 184 -9.94 1.19 4.66
N ILE A 185 -8.64 1.49 4.64
CA ILE A 185 -8.11 2.78 5.11
C ILE A 185 -8.41 3.91 4.11
N PRO A 186 -9.20 4.93 4.50
CA PRO A 186 -9.44 6.11 3.67
C PRO A 186 -8.17 6.88 3.35
N GLY A 187 -8.10 7.44 2.14
CA GLY A 187 -6.99 8.25 1.66
C GLY A 187 -5.96 7.45 0.87
N LEU A 188 -5.85 6.14 1.07
CA LEU A 188 -4.92 5.28 0.30
C LEU A 188 -5.26 5.23 -1.19
N GLY A 189 -6.51 5.45 -1.55
CA GLY A 189 -7.01 5.42 -2.93
C GLY A 189 -6.88 6.73 -3.69
N ASN A 190 -6.32 7.76 -3.08
CA ASN A 190 -6.18 9.06 -3.70
C ASN A 190 -4.77 9.22 -4.30
N ALA A 191 -4.56 10.25 -5.12
CA ALA A 191 -3.30 10.41 -5.84
C ALA A 191 -2.07 10.47 -4.92
N THR A 192 -2.20 10.94 -3.67
CA THR A 192 -1.10 11.06 -2.70
C THR A 192 -1.03 9.91 -1.71
N GLY A 193 -2.06 9.07 -1.61
CA GLY A 193 -2.14 7.96 -0.65
C GLY A 193 -1.96 8.37 0.81
N LEU A 194 -2.30 9.62 1.16
CA LEU A 194 -2.03 10.18 2.49
C LEU A 194 -3.05 9.66 3.52
N ILE A 195 -2.55 9.05 4.60
CA ILE A 195 -3.35 8.59 5.75
C ILE A 195 -3.59 9.77 6.71
N ASP A 196 -4.58 10.62 6.43
CA ASP A 196 -4.96 11.71 7.34
C ASP A 196 -5.91 11.22 8.44
N LEU A 197 -5.34 10.98 9.63
CA LEU A 197 -6.07 10.53 10.82
C LEU A 197 -7.14 11.52 11.31
N ASN A 198 -7.10 12.78 10.90
CA ASN A 198 -8.05 13.81 11.34
C ASN A 198 -9.09 14.16 10.27
N SER A 199 -8.99 13.57 9.07
CA SER A 199 -9.95 13.78 8.00
C SER A 199 -11.35 13.30 8.39
N GLU A 200 -12.39 13.97 7.87
CA GLU A 200 -13.78 13.55 8.07
C GLU A 200 -14.02 12.12 7.57
N ALA A 201 -13.36 11.74 6.47
CA ALA A 201 -13.43 10.40 5.90
C ALA A 201 -12.90 9.33 6.87
N MET A 202 -11.72 9.55 7.46
CA MET A 202 -11.14 8.65 8.45
C MET A 202 -11.99 8.57 9.72
N GLN A 203 -12.47 9.71 10.24
CA GLN A 203 -13.31 9.72 11.45
C GLN A 203 -14.63 8.98 11.24
N ARG A 204 -15.25 9.14 10.06
CA ARG A 204 -16.45 8.39 9.69
C ARG A 204 -16.17 6.89 9.59
N ALA A 205 -15.13 6.50 8.85
CA ALA A 205 -14.76 5.09 8.71
C ALA A 205 -14.45 4.43 10.07
N ALA A 206 -13.70 5.11 10.94
CA ALA A 206 -13.42 4.63 12.30
C ALA A 206 -14.68 4.55 13.19
N SER A 207 -15.72 5.34 12.92
CA SER A 207 -16.99 5.22 13.66
C SER A 207 -17.86 4.04 13.21
N GLU A 208 -17.57 3.48 12.03
CA GLU A 208 -18.36 2.44 11.36
C GLU A 208 -17.65 1.08 11.36
N ASP A 209 -16.32 1.05 11.27
CA ASP A 209 -15.49 -0.16 11.24
C ASP A 209 -14.53 -0.20 12.45
N PRO A 210 -14.65 -1.20 13.34
CA PRO A 210 -13.80 -1.31 14.54
C PRO A 210 -12.32 -1.56 14.24
N GLU A 211 -11.95 -2.15 13.10
CA GLU A 211 -10.54 -2.32 12.73
C GLU A 211 -9.92 -1.01 12.29
N VAL A 212 -10.68 -0.18 11.56
CA VAL A 212 -10.25 1.18 11.22
C VAL A 212 -10.14 2.02 12.50
N ALA A 213 -11.06 1.84 13.46
CA ALA A 213 -11.00 2.49 14.76
C ALA A 213 -9.73 2.10 15.57
N ASP A 214 -9.39 0.80 15.56
CA ASP A 214 -8.18 0.29 16.21
C ASP A 214 -6.92 0.84 15.54
N PHE A 215 -6.86 0.84 14.20
CA PHE A 215 -5.78 1.47 13.44
C PHE A 215 -5.61 2.96 13.81
N VAL A 216 -6.69 3.74 13.85
CA VAL A 216 -6.62 5.17 14.20
C VAL A 216 -6.14 5.37 15.63
N THR A 217 -6.60 4.56 16.58
CA THR A 217 -6.14 4.59 17.97
C THR A 217 -4.64 4.34 18.05
N ARG A 218 -4.19 3.25 17.41
CA ARG A 218 -2.77 2.87 17.37
C ARG A 218 -1.91 3.92 16.69
N ALA A 219 -2.36 4.50 15.58
CA ALA A 219 -1.58 5.49 14.83
C ALA A 219 -1.49 6.84 15.57
N ARG A 220 -2.51 7.22 16.35
CA ARG A 220 -2.46 8.43 17.21
C ARG A 220 -1.48 8.26 18.38
N ASP A 221 -1.52 7.09 19.02
CA ASP A 221 -0.72 6.76 20.20
C ASP A 221 0.21 5.57 19.92
N PHE A 222 1.10 5.74 18.94
CA PHE A 222 1.94 4.65 18.39
C PHE A 222 2.70 3.88 19.47
N TRP A 223 3.58 4.54 20.22
CA TRP A 223 4.41 3.85 21.21
C TRP A 223 3.61 3.19 22.34
N PRO A 224 2.66 3.89 23.00
CA PRO A 224 1.79 3.24 23.98
C PRO A 224 1.08 2.00 23.44
N SER A 225 0.52 2.10 22.23
CA SER A 225 -0.22 1.00 21.61
C SER A 225 0.68 -0.15 21.19
N TRP A 226 1.90 0.14 20.73
CA TRP A 226 2.92 -0.85 20.41
C TRP A 226 3.34 -1.63 21.65
N PHE A 227 3.61 -0.95 22.76
CA PHE A 227 3.96 -1.63 24.02
C PHE A 227 2.82 -2.49 24.56
N GLN A 228 1.57 -2.00 24.47
CA GLN A 228 0.40 -2.80 24.84
C GLN A 228 0.26 -4.04 23.95
N ALA A 229 0.44 -3.89 22.63
CA ALA A 229 0.40 -5.02 21.70
C ALA A 229 1.49 -6.06 22.03
N ALA A 230 2.71 -5.61 22.36
CA ALA A 230 3.79 -6.51 22.76
C ALA A 230 3.50 -7.24 24.07
N GLU A 231 2.87 -6.58 25.04
CA GLU A 231 2.41 -7.20 26.29
C GLU A 231 1.31 -8.24 26.03
N ASP A 232 0.28 -7.86 25.26
CA ASP A 232 -0.87 -8.71 24.93
C ASP A 232 -0.45 -9.94 24.11
N ALA A 233 0.50 -9.78 23.19
CA ALA A 233 1.01 -10.86 22.37
C ALA A 233 1.88 -11.85 23.18
N GLY A 234 2.44 -11.43 24.31
CA GLY A 234 3.29 -12.26 25.16
C GLY A 234 4.66 -12.57 24.55
N PRO A 235 5.64 -13.06 25.34
CA PRO A 235 7.04 -13.15 24.92
C PRO A 235 7.32 -14.17 23.81
N ASP A 236 6.36 -15.05 23.49
CA ASP A 236 6.49 -16.08 22.47
C ASP A 236 5.90 -15.67 21.11
N TYR A 237 5.38 -14.43 20.98
CA TYR A 237 4.67 -13.98 19.78
C TYR A 237 5.50 -14.20 18.50
N PHE A 238 6.80 -13.93 18.58
CA PHE A 238 7.74 -14.10 17.47
C PHE A 238 7.93 -15.57 17.09
N ALA A 239 8.11 -16.44 18.10
CA ALA A 239 8.25 -17.88 17.90
C ALA A 239 6.95 -18.53 17.40
N ARG A 240 5.78 -17.99 17.76
CA ARG A 240 4.48 -18.41 17.21
C ARG A 240 4.35 -17.99 15.75
N GLY A 241 4.69 -16.75 15.45
CA GLY A 241 4.60 -16.20 14.09
C GLY A 241 5.55 -16.86 13.10
N CYS A 242 6.75 -17.26 13.55
CA CYS A 242 7.73 -17.98 12.73
C CYS A 242 7.57 -19.51 12.76
N GLY A 243 6.66 -20.06 13.57
CA GLY A 243 6.47 -21.51 13.68
C GLY A 243 7.58 -22.28 14.40
N TRP A 244 8.41 -21.60 15.20
CA TRP A 244 9.51 -22.23 15.97
C TRP A 244 9.03 -22.94 17.24
N SER A 245 7.77 -22.74 17.62
CA SER A 245 7.16 -23.21 18.87
C SER A 245 6.45 -24.57 18.75
N GLN A 246 6.75 -25.36 17.70
CA GLN A 246 6.16 -26.67 17.45
C GLN A 246 6.93 -27.82 18.10
#